data_AF-A0A8K0DB14-F1
#
_entry.id   AF-A0A8K0DB14-F1
#
_cell.length_a   1.000
_cell.length_b   1.000
_cell.length_c   1.000
_cell.angle_alpha   90.00
_cell.angle_beta   90.00
_cell.angle_gamma   90.00
#
_symmetry.space_group_name_H-M   'P 1'
#
loop_
_entity.id
_entity.type
_entity.pdbx_description
1 polymer ?
#
loop_
_entity_poly.entity_id
_entity_poly.type
_entity_poly.pdbx_seq_one_letter_code
_entity_poly.pdbx_strand_id
1 'polypeptide(L)'
;MFALGLCFLFTVIHVQGECSGSCNEPTLFYENLNCKPVFASPDDCCPSHYNCSLIEERANSDAEICYFRGKTYNPGESINDDEIYGNCKVGCTCRKKEPGNMGFTCAVLDCPEWLHQRKPGCYFKYELDKCCNVGEVCEPSNVTCKVDGKTYHVGQEFDPSNIKCTKCICQNEFAGKYEAPFCKKRSCIEEVSYQKEIKNFCAPSYISKDDCCPFSWICPEDKDTIVAAKIQAKTPDLKCKFGQHHLGIGDAFNRTSDNGKGKLSCECIIPPYLTCIQNYDYPTYAPEY
;
A
#
# COMPACT_ATOMS: atom_id res chain seq x y z
N MET A 1 3.55 12.98 -63.94
CA MET A 1 3.62 13.76 -62.68
C MET A 1 2.74 13.07 -61.65
N PHE A 2 3.32 12.23 -60.80
CA PHE A 2 2.62 11.62 -59.66
C PHE A 2 3.00 12.43 -58.41
N ALA A 3 2.02 13.09 -57.80
CA ALA A 3 2.22 13.88 -56.58
C ALA A 3 2.18 12.95 -55.36
N LEU A 4 3.29 12.90 -54.60
CA LEU A 4 3.35 12.27 -53.29
C LEU A 4 2.54 13.10 -52.29
N GLY A 5 1.48 12.51 -51.74
CA GLY A 5 0.80 13.04 -50.55
C GLY A 5 1.51 12.57 -49.28
N LEU A 6 2.23 13.48 -48.62
CA LEU A 6 2.79 13.27 -47.28
C LEU A 6 1.67 13.44 -46.23
N CYS A 7 1.16 12.32 -45.71
CA CYS A 7 0.33 12.30 -44.51
C CYS A 7 1.22 12.50 -43.27
N PHE A 8 1.23 13.72 -42.71
CA PHE A 8 1.78 13.96 -41.38
C PHE A 8 0.81 13.40 -40.33
N LEU A 9 1.16 12.25 -39.74
CA LEU A 9 0.54 11.74 -38.52
C LEU A 9 1.01 12.60 -37.35
N PHE A 10 0.15 13.50 -36.87
CA PHE A 10 0.36 14.17 -35.59
C PHE A 10 0.14 13.15 -34.47
N THR A 11 1.23 12.61 -33.91
CA THR A 11 1.19 11.95 -32.61
C THR A 11 0.85 13.00 -31.55
N VAL A 12 -0.38 12.96 -31.03
CA VAL A 12 -0.76 13.72 -29.84
C VAL A 12 -0.01 13.11 -28.67
N ILE A 13 1.11 13.73 -28.30
CA ILE A 13 1.80 13.42 -27.04
C ILE A 13 0.92 14.02 -25.95
N HIS A 14 0.13 13.17 -25.29
CA HIS A 14 -0.56 13.55 -24.07
C HIS A 14 0.51 13.78 -22.99
N VAL A 15 0.90 15.04 -22.82
CA VAL A 15 1.66 15.48 -21.65
C VAL A 15 0.69 15.37 -20.48
N GLN A 16 0.81 14.32 -19.66
CA GLN A 16 0.17 14.26 -18.36
C GLN A 16 0.66 15.47 -17.57
N GLY A 17 -0.26 16.36 -17.19
CA GLY A 17 0.07 17.50 -16.34
C GLY A 17 0.79 17.00 -15.08
N GLU A 18 1.90 17.66 -14.73
CA GLU A 18 2.66 17.37 -13.53
C GLU A 18 1.76 17.58 -12.30
N CYS A 19 1.22 16.48 -11.78
CA CYS A 19 0.44 16.47 -10.54
C CYS A 19 1.39 16.82 -9.40
N SER A 20 1.33 18.06 -8.93
CA SER A 20 2.16 18.57 -7.84
C SER A 20 1.61 18.19 -6.45
N GLY A 21 0.42 17.57 -6.39
CA GLY A 21 -0.22 17.10 -5.15
C GLY A 21 -0.36 15.57 -5.12
N SER A 22 0.18 14.93 -4.08
CA SER A 22 -0.11 13.52 -3.78
C SER A 22 -1.52 13.37 -3.21
N CYS A 23 -2.22 12.28 -3.53
CA CYS A 23 -3.49 11.97 -2.87
C CYS A 23 -3.29 11.76 -1.38
N ASN A 24 -4.09 12.46 -0.58
CA ASN A 24 -4.02 12.36 0.88
C ASN A 24 -4.58 11.04 1.44
N GLU A 25 -5.29 10.28 0.60
CA GLU A 25 -5.91 9.01 0.97
C GLU A 25 -5.01 7.82 0.62
N PRO A 26 -5.02 6.75 1.44
CA PRO A 26 -4.15 5.60 1.24
C PRO A 26 -4.62 4.79 0.03
N THR A 27 -3.93 4.99 -1.09
CA THR A 27 -4.26 4.40 -2.39
C THR A 27 -3.30 3.31 -2.83
N LEU A 28 -2.16 3.17 -2.15
CA LEU A 28 -1.11 2.22 -2.51
C LEU A 28 -1.57 0.76 -2.48
N PHE A 29 -2.49 0.39 -1.57
CA PHE A 29 -3.00 -0.98 -1.54
C PHE A 29 -3.71 -1.35 -2.86
N TYR A 30 -4.48 -0.43 -3.46
CA TYR A 30 -5.14 -0.66 -4.75
C TYR A 30 -4.15 -0.96 -5.87
N GLU A 31 -3.05 -0.22 -5.90
CA GLU A 31 -1.98 -0.44 -6.88
C GLU A 31 -1.32 -1.82 -6.69
N ASN A 32 -1.09 -2.25 -5.44
CA ASN A 32 -0.54 -3.57 -5.14
C ASN A 32 -1.51 -4.71 -5.49
N LEU A 33 -2.82 -4.48 -5.42
CA LEU A 33 -3.85 -5.41 -5.92
C LEU A 33 -3.96 -5.43 -7.46
N ASN A 34 -3.16 -4.61 -8.15
CA ASN A 34 -3.21 -4.40 -9.60
C ASN A 34 -4.55 -3.81 -10.09
N CYS A 35 -5.28 -3.11 -9.21
CA CYS A 35 -6.42 -2.30 -9.63
C CYS A 35 -5.96 -1.10 -10.45
N LYS A 36 -6.83 -0.60 -11.34
CA LYS A 36 -6.51 0.55 -12.20
C LYS A 36 -7.25 1.80 -11.73
N PRO A 37 -6.55 2.94 -11.52
CA PRO A 37 -7.21 4.17 -11.12
C PRO A 37 -8.11 4.69 -12.24
N VAL A 38 -9.26 5.25 -11.88
CA VAL A 38 -10.19 5.91 -12.79
C VAL A 38 -10.45 7.33 -12.30
N PHE A 39 -10.11 8.31 -13.13
CA PHE A 39 -10.22 9.73 -12.80
C PHE A 39 -11.53 10.31 -13.35
N ALA A 40 -12.12 11.28 -12.66
CA ALA A 40 -13.34 11.95 -13.14
C ALA A 40 -13.01 12.97 -14.24
N SER A 41 -11.83 13.60 -14.15
CA SER A 41 -11.24 14.49 -15.15
C SER A 41 -9.77 14.13 -15.40
N PRO A 42 -9.22 14.34 -16.62
CA PRO A 42 -7.79 14.16 -16.90
C PRO A 42 -6.85 15.02 -16.03
N ASP A 43 -7.36 16.13 -15.49
CA ASP A 43 -6.60 17.05 -14.63
C ASP A 43 -6.67 16.69 -13.14
N ASP A 44 -7.46 15.68 -12.76
CA ASP A 44 -7.59 15.26 -11.36
C ASP A 44 -6.32 14.55 -10.90
N CYS A 45 -5.73 15.01 -9.80
CA CYS A 45 -4.59 14.32 -9.18
C CYS A 45 -4.99 13.02 -8.48
N CYS A 46 -6.29 12.85 -8.16
CA CYS A 46 -6.79 11.71 -7.42
C CYS A 46 -7.88 10.95 -8.16
N PRO A 47 -7.81 9.61 -8.15
CA PRO A 47 -8.83 8.80 -8.78
C PRO A 47 -10.16 8.96 -8.05
N SER A 48 -11.23 9.04 -8.83
CA SER A 48 -12.61 8.99 -8.33
C SER A 48 -12.95 7.61 -7.77
N HIS A 49 -12.36 6.55 -8.34
CA HIS A 49 -12.47 5.17 -7.91
C HIS A 49 -11.38 4.32 -8.56
N TYR A 50 -11.25 3.07 -8.14
CA TYR A 50 -10.43 2.07 -8.79
C TYR A 50 -11.28 1.01 -9.49
N ASN A 51 -10.88 0.63 -10.70
CA ASN A 51 -11.36 -0.58 -11.33
C ASN A 51 -10.60 -1.77 -10.75
N CYS A 52 -11.28 -2.54 -9.90
CA CYS A 52 -10.81 -3.79 -9.32
C CYS A 52 -11.64 -5.01 -9.80
N SER A 53 -12.09 -5.04 -11.06
CA SER A 53 -12.92 -6.15 -11.58
C SER A 53 -12.29 -7.53 -11.37
N LEU A 54 -10.96 -7.62 -11.40
CA LEU A 54 -10.22 -8.86 -11.08
C LEU A 54 -10.55 -9.38 -9.67
N ILE A 55 -10.77 -8.51 -8.68
CA ILE A 55 -11.12 -8.95 -7.34
C ILE A 55 -12.56 -9.44 -7.27
N GLU A 56 -13.48 -8.79 -7.99
CA GLU A 56 -14.87 -9.24 -8.08
C GLU A 56 -14.99 -10.62 -8.74
N GLU A 57 -14.26 -10.85 -9.83
CA GLU A 57 -14.19 -12.15 -10.49
C GLU A 57 -13.70 -13.25 -9.54
N ARG A 58 -12.67 -12.94 -8.73
CA ARG A 58 -12.13 -13.86 -7.72
C ARG A 58 -13.10 -14.13 -6.57
N ALA A 59 -13.81 -13.09 -6.13
CA ALA A 59 -14.82 -13.20 -5.08
C ALA A 59 -15.93 -14.19 -5.47
N ASN A 60 -16.29 -14.20 -6.75
CA ASN A 60 -17.31 -15.09 -7.32
C ASN A 60 -16.75 -16.43 -7.82
N SER A 61 -15.46 -16.72 -7.59
CA SER A 61 -14.80 -17.95 -8.02
C SER A 61 -14.62 -18.93 -6.88
N ASP A 62 -14.86 -20.22 -7.18
CA ASP A 62 -14.56 -21.36 -6.31
C ASP A 62 -13.17 -21.97 -6.60
N ALA A 63 -12.33 -21.28 -7.39
CA ALA A 63 -11.01 -21.77 -7.72
C ALA A 63 -10.10 -21.87 -6.48
N GLU A 64 -9.52 -23.04 -6.25
CA GLU A 64 -8.53 -23.28 -5.19
C GLU A 64 -7.12 -22.80 -5.62
N ILE A 65 -6.99 -21.50 -5.92
CA ILE A 65 -5.73 -20.84 -6.28
C ILE A 65 -5.46 -19.62 -5.39
N CYS A 66 -4.19 -19.21 -5.28
CA CYS A 66 -3.80 -17.95 -4.67
C CYS A 66 -3.56 -16.87 -5.72
N TYR A 67 -3.62 -15.62 -5.30
CA TYR A 67 -3.47 -14.43 -6.12
C TYR A 67 -2.45 -13.50 -5.50
N PHE A 68 -1.54 -12.96 -6.31
CA PHE A 68 -0.61 -11.94 -5.87
C PHE A 68 -0.26 -11.03 -7.03
N ARG A 69 -0.52 -9.72 -6.89
CA ARG A 69 -0.24 -8.67 -7.89
C ARG A 69 -0.76 -8.97 -9.29
N GLY A 70 -1.98 -9.49 -9.36
CA GLY A 70 -2.60 -9.87 -10.63
C GLY A 70 -2.12 -11.20 -11.22
N LYS A 71 -1.17 -11.90 -10.58
CA LYS A 71 -0.76 -13.26 -10.95
C LYS A 71 -1.57 -14.29 -10.17
N THR A 72 -1.71 -15.48 -10.72
CA THR A 72 -2.34 -16.65 -10.10
C THR A 72 -1.30 -17.69 -9.75
N TYR A 73 -1.53 -18.43 -8.66
CA TYR A 73 -0.63 -19.45 -8.14
C TYR A 73 -1.42 -20.70 -7.76
N ASN A 74 -1.04 -21.84 -8.33
CA ASN A 74 -1.57 -23.14 -7.98
C ASN A 74 -1.11 -23.58 -6.58
N PRO A 75 -1.81 -24.51 -5.91
CA PRO A 75 -1.34 -25.09 -4.66
C PRO A 75 0.08 -25.65 -4.79
N GLY A 76 0.99 -25.20 -3.92
CA GLY A 76 2.40 -25.58 -3.93
C GLY A 76 3.33 -24.66 -4.74
N GLU A 77 2.80 -23.74 -5.55
CA GLU A 77 3.62 -22.72 -6.22
C GLU A 77 4.03 -21.62 -5.25
N SER A 78 5.18 -21.01 -5.53
CA SER A 78 5.79 -19.99 -4.66
C SER A 78 5.90 -18.64 -5.35
N ILE A 79 5.77 -17.57 -4.57
CA ILE A 79 6.12 -16.21 -5.01
C ILE A 79 7.65 -16.12 -5.06
N ASN A 80 8.20 -15.40 -6.05
CA ASN A 80 9.62 -15.09 -6.08
C ASN A 80 9.97 -14.21 -4.86
N ASP A 81 10.97 -14.62 -4.07
CA ASP A 81 11.39 -13.89 -2.87
C ASP A 81 11.78 -12.45 -3.17
N ASP A 82 12.33 -12.13 -4.35
CA ASP A 82 12.66 -10.75 -4.74
C ASP A 82 11.43 -9.81 -4.75
N GLU A 83 10.22 -10.34 -4.92
CA GLU A 83 8.98 -9.56 -4.93
C GLU A 83 8.45 -9.24 -3.52
N ILE A 84 8.91 -9.96 -2.50
CA ILE A 84 8.35 -9.97 -1.13
C ILE A 84 9.40 -9.77 -0.03
N TYR A 85 10.69 -9.93 -0.33
CA TYR A 85 11.78 -9.90 0.66
C TYR A 85 11.79 -8.61 1.45
N GLY A 86 11.54 -7.46 0.78
CA GLY A 86 11.43 -6.14 1.43
C GLY A 86 10.36 -6.03 2.53
N ASN A 87 9.48 -7.02 2.67
CA ASN A 87 8.43 -7.10 3.70
C ASN A 87 8.73 -8.15 4.78
N CYS A 88 9.99 -8.57 4.94
CA CYS A 88 10.42 -9.63 5.84
C CYS A 88 9.75 -10.99 5.58
N LYS A 89 9.35 -11.27 4.34
CA LYS A 89 8.76 -12.57 3.96
C LYS A 89 9.64 -13.30 2.97
N VAL A 90 9.81 -14.60 3.19
CA VAL A 90 10.53 -15.50 2.28
C VAL A 90 9.82 -16.85 2.18
N GLY A 91 10.02 -17.56 1.06
CA GLY A 91 9.49 -18.89 0.84
C GLY A 91 7.96 -18.95 0.84
N CYS A 92 7.28 -17.88 0.41
CA CYS A 92 5.82 -17.82 0.38
C CYS A 92 5.24 -18.83 -0.61
N THR A 93 4.57 -19.86 -0.10
CA THR A 93 3.94 -20.92 -0.91
C THR A 93 2.42 -20.84 -0.83
N CYS A 94 1.73 -20.98 -1.98
CA CYS A 94 0.28 -21.06 -2.03
C CYS A 94 -0.23 -22.36 -1.39
N ARG A 95 -1.09 -22.24 -0.38
CA ARG A 95 -1.63 -23.38 0.39
C ARG A 95 -3.09 -23.14 0.75
N LYS A 96 -3.81 -24.23 0.99
CA LYS A 96 -5.14 -24.18 1.62
C LYS A 96 -4.99 -23.76 3.08
N LYS A 97 -5.67 -22.68 3.48
CA LYS A 97 -5.68 -22.19 4.86
C LYS A 97 -6.87 -22.76 5.64
N GLU A 98 -8.03 -22.72 5.01
CA GLU A 98 -9.31 -23.21 5.55
C GLU A 98 -10.15 -23.77 4.38
N PRO A 99 -11.24 -24.53 4.65
CA PRO A 99 -12.19 -24.90 3.61
C PRO A 99 -12.67 -23.67 2.80
N GLY A 100 -12.51 -23.72 1.48
CA GLY A 100 -12.89 -22.62 0.58
C GLY A 100 -11.94 -21.42 0.54
N ASN A 101 -10.85 -21.41 1.32
CA ASN A 101 -9.90 -20.29 1.40
C ASN A 101 -8.46 -20.73 1.17
N MET A 102 -7.89 -20.22 0.08
CA MET A 102 -6.47 -20.30 -0.23
C MET A 102 -5.71 -19.10 0.36
N GLY A 103 -4.41 -19.24 0.58
CA GLY A 103 -3.54 -18.17 1.05
C GLY A 103 -2.08 -18.56 1.00
N PHE A 104 -1.19 -17.58 1.14
CA PHE A 104 0.24 -17.86 1.21
C PHE A 104 0.68 -18.20 2.63
N THR A 105 1.49 -19.25 2.75
CA THR A 105 2.25 -19.52 3.98
C THR A 105 3.70 -19.16 3.71
N CYS A 106 4.25 -18.26 4.52
CA CYS A 106 5.60 -17.74 4.37
C CYS A 106 6.38 -17.90 5.67
N ALA A 107 7.70 -18.00 5.57
CA ALA A 107 8.56 -17.72 6.71
C ALA A 107 8.67 -16.20 6.91
N VAL A 108 8.76 -15.78 8.18
CA VAL A 108 9.02 -14.40 8.56
C VAL A 108 10.48 -14.29 8.95
N LEU A 109 11.18 -13.34 8.36
CA LEU A 109 12.56 -13.06 8.73
C LEU A 109 12.60 -12.19 9.98
N ASP A 110 13.28 -12.68 11.02
CA ASP A 110 13.65 -11.89 12.17
C ASP A 110 14.93 -11.12 11.87
N CYS A 111 14.87 -9.80 11.93
CA CYS A 111 15.98 -8.96 11.55
C CYS A 111 17.05 -8.90 12.67
N PRO A 112 18.34 -9.09 12.37
CA PRO A 112 19.40 -9.13 13.39
C PRO A 112 19.49 -7.88 14.28
N GLU A 113 19.10 -6.72 13.75
CA GLU A 113 19.04 -5.44 14.48
C GLU A 113 18.05 -5.46 15.65
N TRP A 114 17.09 -6.38 15.68
CA TRP A 114 16.16 -6.54 16.81
C TRP A 114 16.76 -7.35 17.95
N LEU A 115 17.81 -8.13 17.67
CA LEU A 115 18.44 -9.04 18.63
C LEU A 115 19.69 -8.44 19.29
N HIS A 116 20.34 -7.47 18.63
CA HIS A 116 21.60 -6.91 19.10
C HIS A 116 21.57 -5.39 19.08
N GLN A 117 22.13 -4.78 20.13
CA GLN A 117 22.36 -3.34 20.13
C GLN A 117 23.44 -2.99 19.13
N ARG A 118 23.15 -1.95 18.33
CA ARG A 118 24.10 -1.32 17.43
C ARG A 118 25.31 -0.80 18.20
N LYS A 119 26.51 -0.93 17.65
CA LYS A 119 27.71 -0.42 18.34
C LYS A 119 27.64 1.11 18.48
N PRO A 120 28.15 1.68 19.61
CA PRO A 120 28.20 3.13 19.79
C PRO A 120 28.94 3.82 18.64
N GLY A 121 28.34 4.90 18.11
CA GLY A 121 28.90 5.68 17.01
C GLY A 121 28.68 5.08 15.61
N CYS A 122 28.12 3.88 15.50
CA CYS A 122 27.84 3.25 14.21
C CYS A 122 26.36 3.41 13.81
N TYR A 123 26.03 3.18 12.53
CA TYR A 123 24.67 3.17 12.00
C TYR A 123 24.40 1.92 11.13
N PHE A 124 23.14 1.51 11.01
CA PHE A 124 22.75 0.41 10.14
C PHE A 124 22.70 0.84 8.67
N LYS A 125 23.23 -0.01 7.80
CA LYS A 125 23.19 0.14 6.34
C LYS A 125 22.03 -0.67 5.76
N TYR A 126 21.31 -0.08 4.82
CA TYR A 126 20.16 -0.68 4.18
C TYR A 126 20.28 -0.68 2.65
N GLU A 127 19.45 -1.51 2.02
CA GLU A 127 19.25 -1.60 0.57
C GLU A 127 17.74 -1.58 0.27
N LEU A 128 17.34 -1.05 -0.89
CA LEU A 128 15.92 -0.78 -1.19
C LEU A 128 15.02 -2.03 -1.14
N ASP A 129 15.55 -3.19 -1.54
CA ASP A 129 14.79 -4.45 -1.65
C ASP A 129 15.03 -5.39 -0.47
N LYS A 130 15.76 -4.93 0.56
CA LYS A 130 16.05 -5.69 1.77
C LYS A 130 15.20 -5.17 2.92
N CYS A 131 14.60 -6.10 3.67
CA CYS A 131 13.80 -5.75 4.82
C CYS A 131 14.63 -5.44 6.06
N CYS A 132 15.74 -6.16 6.24
CA CYS A 132 16.67 -5.97 7.34
C CYS A 132 17.88 -5.17 6.88
N ASN A 133 18.65 -4.66 7.83
CA ASN A 133 19.95 -4.09 7.54
C ASN A 133 20.88 -5.13 6.86
N VAL A 134 21.75 -4.64 5.98
CA VAL A 134 22.78 -5.44 5.30
C VAL A 134 24.16 -5.30 5.96
N GLY A 135 24.23 -4.62 7.10
CA GLY A 135 25.45 -4.39 7.85
C GLY A 135 25.42 -3.13 8.69
N GLU A 136 26.53 -2.87 9.36
CA GLU A 136 26.76 -1.71 10.21
C GLU A 136 27.96 -0.91 9.68
N VAL A 137 27.88 0.43 9.73
CA VAL A 137 28.95 1.34 9.34
C VAL A 137 29.35 2.17 10.56
N CYS A 138 30.63 2.06 10.95
CA CYS A 138 31.21 2.80 12.07
C CYS A 138 32.11 3.96 11.64
N GLU A 139 32.59 3.92 10.40
CA GLU A 139 33.42 4.96 9.80
C GLU A 139 32.66 5.54 8.59
N PRO A 140 31.84 6.58 8.79
CA PRO A 140 31.04 7.15 7.71
C PRO A 140 31.94 7.77 6.62
N SER A 141 31.48 7.67 5.38
CA SER A 141 32.01 8.51 4.30
C SER A 141 31.73 9.99 4.58
N ASN A 142 32.56 10.87 4.01
CA ASN A 142 32.31 12.32 3.99
C ASN A 142 31.12 12.70 3.08
N VAL A 143 30.64 11.77 2.26
CA VAL A 143 29.46 11.95 1.41
C VAL A 143 28.19 11.82 2.25
N THR A 144 27.29 12.79 2.11
CA THR A 144 26.00 12.82 2.80
C THR A 144 24.88 13.30 1.88
N CYS A 145 23.66 12.86 2.18
CA CYS A 145 22.44 13.32 1.54
C CYS A 145 21.72 14.27 2.49
N LYS A 146 21.31 15.45 2.00
CA LYS A 146 20.50 16.40 2.76
C LYS A 146 19.06 16.37 2.25
N VAL A 147 18.14 15.90 3.08
CA VAL A 147 16.72 15.73 2.75
C VAL A 147 15.88 16.26 3.91
N ASP A 148 14.94 17.16 3.63
CA ASP A 148 14.02 17.73 4.62
C ASP A 148 14.72 18.31 5.87
N GLY A 149 15.87 18.97 5.65
CA GLY A 149 16.67 19.55 6.72
C GLY A 149 17.47 18.53 7.56
N LYS A 150 17.35 17.23 7.27
CA LYS A 150 18.12 16.15 7.90
C LYS A 150 19.30 15.73 7.03
N THR A 151 20.38 15.31 7.66
CA THR A 151 21.57 14.79 6.99
C THR A 151 21.64 13.28 7.18
N TYR A 152 21.79 12.55 6.09
CA TYR A 152 21.90 11.09 6.05
C TYR A 152 23.27 10.70 5.49
N HIS A 153 23.92 9.75 6.12
CA HIS A 153 25.15 9.12 5.64
C HIS A 153 24.83 8.05 4.59
N VAL A 154 25.79 7.77 3.72
CA VAL A 154 25.67 6.72 2.71
C VAL A 154 25.27 5.39 3.34
N GLY A 155 24.24 4.75 2.79
CA GLY A 155 23.65 3.51 3.26
C GLY A 155 22.50 3.69 4.24
N GLN A 156 22.27 4.87 4.79
CA GLN A 156 21.10 5.11 5.64
C GLN A 156 19.82 5.20 4.82
N GLU A 157 18.74 4.66 5.38
CA GLU A 157 17.40 4.81 4.84
C GLU A 157 16.75 6.12 5.29
N PHE A 158 15.86 6.65 4.46
CA PHE A 158 15.02 7.80 4.77
C PHE A 158 13.72 7.78 3.97
N ASP A 159 12.71 8.48 4.49
CA ASP A 159 11.43 8.70 3.82
C ASP A 159 11.27 10.19 3.50
N PRO A 160 11.19 10.60 2.23
CA PRO A 160 10.99 11.99 1.85
C PRO A 160 9.57 12.45 2.18
N SER A 161 9.44 13.58 2.86
CA SER A 161 8.14 14.13 3.28
C SER A 161 7.24 14.56 2.12
N ASN A 162 7.85 14.96 0.99
CA ASN A 162 7.14 15.45 -0.18
C ASN A 162 6.67 14.33 -1.14
N ILE A 163 7.09 13.08 -0.92
CA ILE A 163 6.67 11.93 -1.73
C ILE A 163 6.23 10.80 -0.81
N LYS A 164 4.91 10.73 -0.58
CA LYS A 164 4.29 9.69 0.23
C LYS A 164 4.69 8.29 -0.25
N CYS A 165 4.83 7.39 0.71
CA CYS A 165 5.04 5.96 0.47
C CYS A 165 6.26 5.62 -0.37
N THR A 166 7.32 6.42 -0.25
CA THR A 166 8.60 6.17 -0.90
C THR A 166 9.66 5.93 0.16
N LYS A 167 10.42 4.84 -0.01
CA LYS A 167 11.61 4.56 0.79
C LYS A 167 12.83 4.89 -0.05
N CYS A 168 13.79 5.58 0.53
CA CYS A 168 15.04 5.94 -0.14
C CYS A 168 16.25 5.47 0.67
N ILE A 169 17.36 5.25 -0.03
CA ILE A 169 18.68 5.00 0.56
C ILE A 169 19.58 6.14 0.14
N CYS A 170 20.27 6.76 1.10
CA CYS A 170 21.31 7.71 0.77
C CYS A 170 22.47 6.96 0.09
N GLN A 171 22.77 7.31 -1.16
CA GLN A 171 23.89 6.74 -1.89
C GLN A 171 24.81 7.87 -2.37
N ASN A 172 25.98 7.50 -2.85
CA ASN A 172 26.81 8.43 -3.61
C ASN A 172 26.00 8.97 -4.80
N GLU A 173 26.24 10.23 -5.17
CA GLU A 173 25.61 10.86 -6.34
C GLU A 173 24.10 11.17 -6.21
N PHE A 174 23.50 11.00 -5.03
CA PHE A 174 22.12 11.44 -4.81
C PHE A 174 21.97 12.96 -5.01
N ALA A 175 21.37 13.33 -6.13
CA ALA A 175 21.19 14.73 -6.56
C ALA A 175 19.83 15.32 -6.17
N GLY A 176 19.15 14.75 -5.17
CA GLY A 176 17.82 15.20 -4.74
C GLY A 176 16.65 14.69 -5.59
N LYS A 177 16.88 13.70 -6.46
CA LYS A 177 15.83 13.06 -7.26
C LYS A 177 15.37 11.75 -6.62
N TYR A 178 14.08 11.62 -6.39
CA TYR A 178 13.48 10.50 -5.68
C TYR A 178 13.04 9.37 -6.63
N GLU A 179 14.02 8.82 -7.36
CA GLU A 179 13.79 7.76 -8.35
C GLU A 179 14.83 6.64 -8.19
N ALA A 180 14.65 5.55 -8.94
CA ALA A 180 15.65 4.47 -8.98
C ALA A 180 17.00 5.04 -9.48
N PRO A 181 18.15 4.58 -8.92
CA PRO A 181 18.33 3.49 -7.96
C PRO A 181 18.30 3.92 -6.48
N PHE A 182 17.97 5.18 -6.18
CA PHE A 182 18.06 5.74 -4.83
C PHE A 182 16.80 5.53 -4.01
N CYS A 183 15.65 5.55 -4.69
CA CYS A 183 14.34 5.49 -4.07
C CYS A 183 13.46 4.47 -4.76
N LYS A 184 12.56 3.86 -3.99
CA LYS A 184 11.55 2.94 -4.48
C LYS A 184 10.24 3.19 -3.74
N LYS A 185 9.14 3.09 -4.47
CA LYS A 185 7.80 3.10 -3.86
C LYS A 185 7.67 1.88 -2.95
N ARG A 186 7.12 2.10 -1.75
CA ARG A 186 6.83 1.03 -0.81
C ARG A 186 5.88 0.02 -1.46
N SER A 187 6.09 -1.24 -1.12
CA SER A 187 5.30 -2.36 -1.59
C SER A 187 4.45 -2.82 -0.42
N CYS A 188 3.14 -2.90 -0.59
CA CYS A 188 2.30 -3.62 0.35
C CYS A 188 2.04 -5.03 -0.18
N ILE A 189 1.95 -6.02 0.71
CA ILE A 189 1.81 -7.45 0.36
C ILE A 189 0.55 -8.06 0.99
N GLU A 190 -0.55 -7.31 0.98
CA GLU A 190 -1.80 -7.67 1.63
C GLU A 190 -2.35 -8.98 1.09
N GLU A 191 -2.23 -9.24 -0.22
CA GLU A 191 -2.62 -10.52 -0.83
C GLU A 191 -1.83 -11.73 -0.27
N VAL A 192 -0.65 -11.52 0.30
CA VAL A 192 0.09 -12.60 0.96
C VAL A 192 -0.59 -13.02 2.27
N SER A 193 -1.14 -12.05 3.01
CA SER A 193 -1.63 -12.27 4.38
C SER A 193 -3.17 -12.26 4.51
N TYR A 194 -3.88 -11.63 3.58
CA TYR A 194 -5.29 -11.21 3.74
C TYR A 194 -6.17 -11.54 2.53
N GLN A 195 -5.89 -12.65 1.82
CA GLN A 195 -6.69 -13.01 0.63
C GLN A 195 -8.19 -13.16 0.94
N LYS A 196 -8.52 -13.73 2.10
CA LYS A 196 -9.91 -13.96 2.51
C LYS A 196 -10.63 -12.64 2.73
N GLU A 197 -9.97 -11.70 3.41
CA GLU A 197 -10.48 -10.37 3.72
C GLU A 197 -10.66 -9.55 2.45
N ILE A 198 -9.68 -9.57 1.54
CA ILE A 198 -9.76 -8.93 0.23
C ILE A 198 -10.92 -9.52 -0.58
N LYS A 199 -11.03 -10.86 -0.65
CA LYS A 199 -12.11 -11.57 -1.36
C LYS A 199 -13.49 -11.20 -0.83
N ASN A 200 -13.63 -11.04 0.48
CA ASN A 200 -14.90 -10.75 1.14
C ASN A 200 -15.23 -9.26 1.25
N PHE A 201 -14.47 -8.39 0.58
CA PHE A 201 -14.64 -6.93 0.68
C PHE A 201 -14.64 -6.44 2.13
N CYS A 202 -13.76 -6.98 2.97
CA CYS A 202 -13.46 -6.40 4.26
C CYS A 202 -12.73 -5.06 4.05
N ALA A 203 -12.89 -4.12 4.96
CA ALA A 203 -12.31 -2.78 4.85
C ALA A 203 -10.85 -2.77 5.32
N PRO A 204 -9.87 -2.32 4.50
CA PRO A 204 -8.51 -2.08 4.97
C PRO A 204 -8.50 -1.02 6.09
N SER A 205 -7.75 -1.30 7.15
CA SER A 205 -7.63 -0.46 8.35
C SER A 205 -6.22 0.07 8.51
N TYR A 206 -6.13 1.37 8.77
CA TYR A 206 -4.90 2.14 8.95
C TYR A 206 -4.85 2.73 10.37
N ILE A 207 -3.64 2.98 10.89
CA ILE A 207 -3.50 3.67 12.19
C ILE A 207 -3.66 5.18 11.94
N SER A 208 -3.09 5.68 10.85
CA SER A 208 -3.17 7.07 10.39
C SER A 208 -3.54 7.15 8.91
N LYS A 209 -4.09 8.29 8.48
CA LYS A 209 -4.29 8.61 7.05
C LYS A 209 -2.98 8.71 6.26
N ASP A 210 -1.87 8.94 6.96
CA ASP A 210 -0.55 9.02 6.35
C ASP A 210 0.12 7.65 6.18
N ASP A 211 -0.47 6.59 6.73
CA ASP A 211 0.03 5.23 6.56
C ASP A 211 -0.15 4.78 5.11
N CYS A 212 0.87 4.08 4.61
CA CYS A 212 0.92 3.63 3.22
C CYS A 212 0.24 2.29 2.99
N CYS A 213 0.36 1.39 3.97
CA CYS A 213 -0.20 0.05 3.91
C CYS A 213 -1.15 -0.13 5.10
N PRO A 214 -2.27 -0.84 4.92
CA PRO A 214 -3.15 -1.18 6.02
C PRO A 214 -2.43 -2.12 6.98
N PHE A 215 -2.66 -1.92 8.28
CA PHE A 215 -2.10 -2.77 9.33
C PHE A 215 -3.04 -3.93 9.69
N SER A 216 -4.34 -3.81 9.37
CA SER A 216 -5.37 -4.79 9.67
C SER A 216 -6.55 -4.65 8.70
N TRP A 217 -7.54 -5.53 8.83
CA TRP A 217 -8.75 -5.55 8.01
C TRP A 217 -9.98 -5.70 8.92
N ILE A 218 -11.01 -4.92 8.66
CA ILE A 218 -12.28 -5.01 9.37
C ILE A 218 -13.27 -5.71 8.46
N CYS A 219 -13.74 -6.89 8.86
CA CYS A 219 -14.79 -7.58 8.12
C CYS A 219 -16.18 -7.20 8.64
N PRO A 220 -17.22 -7.28 7.79
CA PRO A 220 -18.60 -7.04 8.20
C PRO A 220 -19.05 -7.98 9.32
N GLU A 221 -19.84 -7.45 10.24
CA GLU A 221 -20.53 -8.17 11.32
C GLU A 221 -22.02 -7.83 11.30
N ASP A 222 -22.88 -8.75 11.75
CA ASP A 222 -24.33 -8.57 11.75
C ASP A 222 -24.83 -7.34 12.53
N LYS A 223 -24.03 -6.85 13.48
CA LYS A 223 -24.34 -5.69 14.33
C LYS A 223 -23.90 -4.34 13.74
N ASP A 224 -23.28 -4.34 12.56
CA ASP A 224 -22.82 -3.11 11.92
C ASP A 224 -23.99 -2.23 11.49
N THR A 225 -23.89 -0.93 11.77
CA THR A 225 -24.89 0.05 11.36
C THR A 225 -24.29 1.02 10.35
N ILE A 226 -24.92 1.12 9.18
CA ILE A 226 -24.55 2.08 8.14
C ILE A 226 -25.10 3.46 8.53
N VAL A 227 -24.26 4.47 8.43
CA VAL A 227 -24.60 5.88 8.64
C VAL A 227 -24.44 6.60 7.31
N ALA A 228 -25.57 7.03 6.74
CA ALA A 228 -25.57 7.76 5.50
C ALA A 228 -24.84 9.11 5.62
N ALA A 229 -24.15 9.50 4.55
CA ALA A 229 -23.51 10.80 4.44
C ALA A 229 -24.54 11.92 4.62
N LYS A 230 -24.17 12.98 5.35
CA LYS A 230 -25.01 14.18 5.48
C LYS A 230 -25.20 14.90 4.14
N ILE A 231 -24.22 14.77 3.25
CA ILE A 231 -24.22 15.36 1.92
C ILE A 231 -23.97 14.21 0.96
N GLN A 232 -24.91 13.99 0.04
CA GLN A 232 -24.76 12.95 -0.96
C GLN A 232 -23.71 13.35 -2.00
N ALA A 233 -22.89 12.38 -2.41
CA ALA A 233 -21.88 12.58 -3.42
C ALA A 233 -22.49 12.89 -4.80
N LYS A 234 -21.74 13.66 -5.62
CA LYS A 234 -22.14 14.01 -6.99
C LYS A 234 -22.19 12.82 -7.95
N THR A 235 -21.59 11.70 -7.58
CA THR A 235 -21.51 10.46 -8.36
C THR A 235 -22.22 9.31 -7.62
N PRO A 236 -23.56 9.25 -7.66
CA PRO A 236 -24.36 8.32 -6.84
C PRO A 236 -24.17 6.85 -7.22
N ASP A 237 -23.65 6.58 -8.42
CA ASP A 237 -23.41 5.22 -8.92
C ASP A 237 -22.13 4.59 -8.36
N LEU A 238 -21.18 5.42 -7.91
CA LEU A 238 -19.92 4.95 -7.32
C LEU A 238 -20.15 4.56 -5.85
N LYS A 239 -19.87 3.29 -5.53
CA LYS A 239 -20.13 2.73 -4.20
C LYS A 239 -18.98 1.84 -3.74
N CYS A 240 -18.70 1.92 -2.44
CA CYS A 240 -17.83 0.96 -1.76
C CYS A 240 -18.64 -0.28 -1.39
N LYS A 241 -17.97 -1.44 -1.40
CA LYS A 241 -18.48 -2.71 -0.91
C LYS A 241 -17.93 -2.99 0.48
N PHE A 242 -18.80 -3.55 1.32
CA PHE A 242 -18.44 -4.04 2.64
C PHE A 242 -19.20 -5.35 2.89
N GLY A 243 -18.58 -6.47 2.51
CA GLY A 243 -19.28 -7.73 2.30
C GLY A 243 -20.42 -7.57 1.31
N GLN A 244 -21.65 -7.75 1.80
CA GLN A 244 -22.88 -7.62 0.99
C GLN A 244 -23.42 -6.19 0.94
N HIS A 245 -22.94 -5.30 1.81
CA HIS A 245 -23.39 -3.92 1.87
C HIS A 245 -22.74 -3.07 0.78
N HIS A 246 -23.51 -2.11 0.27
CA HIS A 246 -23.06 -1.13 -0.71
C HIS A 246 -23.26 0.27 -0.14
N LEU A 247 -22.17 1.01 0.03
CA LEU A 247 -22.13 2.31 0.67
C LEU A 247 -21.78 3.36 -0.38
N GLY A 248 -22.57 4.43 -0.48
CA GLY A 248 -22.24 5.57 -1.33
C GLY A 248 -21.03 6.33 -0.81
N ILE A 249 -20.38 7.10 -1.67
CA ILE A 249 -19.26 7.95 -1.24
C ILE A 249 -19.71 8.89 -0.10
N GLY A 250 -18.94 8.90 0.98
CA GLY A 250 -19.20 9.63 2.23
C GLY A 250 -20.05 8.86 3.25
N ASP A 251 -20.69 7.75 2.86
CA ASP A 251 -21.36 6.88 3.83
C ASP A 251 -20.31 6.22 4.72
N ALA A 252 -20.63 6.10 6.01
CA ALA A 252 -19.80 5.48 7.01
C ALA A 252 -20.49 4.24 7.59
N PHE A 253 -19.74 3.40 8.30
CA PHE A 253 -20.36 2.48 9.26
C PHE A 253 -19.81 2.72 10.65
N ASN A 254 -20.67 2.52 11.64
CA ASN A 254 -20.31 2.55 13.04
C ASN A 254 -20.48 1.16 13.63
N ARG A 255 -19.42 0.69 14.30
CA ARG A 255 -19.47 -0.47 15.18
C ARG A 255 -19.34 0.01 16.62
N THR A 256 -20.34 -0.26 17.45
CA THR A 256 -20.24 -0.07 18.90
C THR A 256 -19.23 -1.08 19.43
N SER A 257 -18.05 -0.60 19.86
CA SER A 257 -17.04 -1.45 20.49
C SER A 257 -17.48 -1.81 21.90
N ASP A 258 -17.63 -3.10 22.18
CA ASP A 258 -18.05 -3.61 23.50
C ASP A 258 -17.02 -3.30 24.61
N ASN A 259 -15.79 -2.93 24.25
CA ASN A 259 -14.66 -2.81 25.19
C ASN A 259 -14.07 -1.40 25.30
N GLY A 260 -14.64 -0.37 24.65
CA GLY A 260 -14.26 1.04 24.82
C GLY A 260 -12.80 1.41 24.47
N LYS A 261 -12.02 0.50 23.88
CA LYS A 261 -10.62 0.74 23.52
C LYS A 261 -10.50 0.99 22.02
N GLY A 262 -10.32 2.26 21.67
CA GLY A 262 -10.04 2.74 20.32
C GLY A 262 -11.28 3.13 19.53
N LYS A 263 -11.18 4.27 18.82
CA LYS A 263 -12.23 4.77 17.93
C LYS A 263 -11.94 4.27 16.52
N LEU A 264 -12.75 3.31 16.06
CA LEU A 264 -12.77 2.88 14.66
C LEU A 264 -13.65 3.85 13.86
N SER A 265 -13.12 4.39 12.78
CA SER A 265 -13.85 5.27 11.86
C SER A 265 -13.69 4.72 10.46
N CYS A 266 -14.77 4.34 9.81
CA CYS A 266 -14.74 3.77 8.46
C CYS A 266 -15.69 4.52 7.54
N GLU A 267 -15.21 4.89 6.36
CA GLU A 267 -15.93 5.73 5.41
C GLU A 267 -15.65 5.27 3.97
N CYS A 268 -16.65 5.40 3.10
CA CYS A 268 -16.46 5.22 1.67
C CYS A 268 -15.83 6.48 1.07
N ILE A 269 -14.51 6.48 0.93
CA ILE A 269 -13.77 7.63 0.40
C ILE A 269 -13.44 7.44 -1.09
N ILE A 270 -12.80 6.32 -1.44
CA ILE A 270 -12.45 5.96 -2.82
C ILE A 270 -12.87 4.49 -3.03
N PRO A 271 -13.93 4.22 -3.81
CA PRO A 271 -14.37 2.86 -4.14
C PRO A 271 -13.29 2.01 -4.83
N PRO A 272 -13.36 0.65 -4.73
CA PRO A 272 -14.50 -0.13 -4.24
C PRO A 272 -14.44 -0.55 -2.77
N TYR A 273 -13.39 -0.28 -2.01
CA TYR A 273 -13.33 -0.64 -0.59
C TYR A 273 -13.65 0.55 0.30
N LEU A 274 -14.20 0.27 1.47
CA LEU A 274 -14.21 1.24 2.57
C LEU A 274 -12.79 1.47 3.08
N THR A 275 -12.52 2.67 3.58
CA THR A 275 -11.26 2.99 4.27
C THR A 275 -11.54 3.13 5.76
N CYS A 276 -10.84 2.37 6.59
CA CYS A 276 -10.94 2.44 8.04
C CYS A 276 -9.69 3.07 8.68
N ILE A 277 -9.91 3.86 9.73
CA ILE A 277 -8.87 4.40 10.60
C ILE A 277 -9.16 3.93 12.01
N GLN A 278 -8.20 3.24 12.62
CA GLN A 278 -8.29 2.76 13.98
C GLN A 278 -7.34 3.57 14.87
N ASN A 279 -7.90 4.57 15.56
CA ASN A 279 -7.15 5.31 16.56
C ASN A 279 -7.10 4.51 17.84
N TYR A 280 -5.92 4.05 18.23
CA TYR A 280 -5.71 3.51 19.56
C TYR A 280 -5.43 4.66 20.54
N ASP A 281 -6.29 4.84 21.52
CA ASP A 281 -5.98 5.65 22.70
C ASP A 281 -4.98 4.87 23.58
N TYR A 282 -3.75 4.68 23.11
CA TYR A 282 -2.67 4.27 23.98
C TYR A 282 -2.16 5.51 24.73
N PRO A 283 -2.03 5.48 26.08
CA PRO A 283 -1.23 6.49 26.75
C PRO A 283 0.17 6.45 26.12
N THR A 284 0.62 7.60 25.64
CA THR A 284 1.94 7.80 25.03
C THR A 284 3.04 7.39 26.00
N TYR A 285 3.43 6.12 26.00
CA TYR A 285 4.75 5.72 26.43
C TYR A 285 5.65 5.93 25.23
N ALA A 286 6.19 7.14 25.09
CA ALA A 286 7.36 7.36 24.27
C ALA A 286 8.53 6.63 24.95
N PRO A 287 9.11 5.58 24.36
CA PRO A 287 10.43 5.17 24.79
C PRO A 287 11.40 6.24 24.29
N GLU A 288 12.00 6.98 25.21
CA GLU A 288 13.24 7.70 24.94
C GLU A 288 14.29 6.63 24.58
N TYR A 289 14.71 6.61 23.31
CA TYR A 289 15.89 5.91 22.83
C TYR A 289 16.85 6.92 22.21
#